data_AF-A0A2H0D8K0-F1
#
_entry.id   AF-A0A2H0D8K0-F1
#
_cell.length_a   1.000
_cell.length_b   1.000
_cell.length_c   1.000
_cell.angle_alpha   90.00
_cell.angle_beta   90.00
_cell.angle_gamma   90.00
#
_symmetry.space_group_name_H-M   'P 1'
#
loop_
_entity.id
_entity.type
_entity.pdbx_description
1 polymer ?
#
loop_
_entity_poly.entity_id
_entity_poly.type
_entity_poly.pdbx_seq_one_letter_code
_entity_poly.pdbx_strand_id
1 'polypeptide(L)'
;MNKTKALEQAEIWINQKPSPPELIPKDVWDVLEGLGFKSEGKNSKHTTFRWSHKHLLTNEPYFKFGIVSLSVCHGKGKKNIILVDSVKKLINALNTYIENEKK
;
A
#
# COMPACT_ATOMS: atom_id res chain seq x y z
N MET A 1 -4.61 12.38 4.78
CA MET A 1 -4.20 13.12 3.56
C MET A 1 -5.43 13.31 2.65
N ASN A 2 -5.48 14.30 1.75
CA ASN A 2 -6.59 14.42 0.77
C ASN A 2 -6.31 13.62 -0.52
N LYS A 3 -7.34 13.35 -1.33
CA LYS A 3 -7.22 12.48 -2.53
C LYS A 3 -6.14 12.96 -3.51
N THR A 4 -6.08 14.26 -3.81
CA THR A 4 -5.11 14.83 -4.76
C THR A 4 -3.67 14.61 -4.30
N LYS A 5 -3.33 14.97 -3.05
CA LYS A 5 -1.98 14.76 -2.52
C LYS A 5 -1.63 13.29 -2.41
N ALA A 6 -2.61 12.44 -2.09
CA ALA A 6 -2.40 11.00 -2.04
C ALA A 6 -2.10 10.41 -3.43
N LEU A 7 -2.76 10.90 -4.49
CA LEU A 7 -2.47 10.53 -5.88
C LEU A 7 -1.05 10.95 -6.28
N GLU A 8 -0.68 12.21 -6.04
CA GLU A 8 0.66 12.73 -6.34
C GLU A 8 1.74 11.87 -5.66
N GLN A 9 1.57 11.58 -4.37
CA GLN A 9 2.52 10.76 -3.62
C GLN A 9 2.59 9.32 -4.12
N ALA A 10 1.44 8.73 -4.48
CA ALA A 10 1.38 7.38 -5.05
C ALA A 10 2.10 7.32 -6.40
N GLU A 11 1.91 8.30 -7.27
CA GLU A 11 2.60 8.40 -8.56
C GLU A 11 4.11 8.55 -8.40
N ILE A 12 4.57 9.32 -7.41
CA ILE A 12 6.00 9.41 -7.07
C ILE A 12 6.56 8.03 -6.73
N TRP A 13 5.89 7.26 -5.86
CA TRP A 13 6.36 5.92 -5.47
C TRP A 13 6.36 4.92 -6.63
N ILE A 14 5.36 4.99 -7.51
CA ILE A 14 5.24 4.15 -8.70
C ILE A 14 6.38 4.42 -9.69
N ASN A 15 6.68 5.71 -9.94
CA ASN A 15 7.63 6.13 -10.96
C ASN A 15 9.10 6.10 -10.49
N GLN A 16 9.34 6.01 -9.18
CA GLN A 16 10.69 5.97 -8.62
C GLN A 16 11.44 4.69 -9.04
N LYS A 17 12.63 4.87 -9.62
CA LYS A 17 13.56 3.78 -10.01
C LYS A 17 14.94 4.00 -9.38
N PRO A 18 15.47 3.07 -8.56
CA PRO A 18 14.81 1.86 -8.06
C PRO A 18 13.62 2.19 -7.14
N SER A 19 12.72 1.22 -6.93
CA SER A 19 11.58 1.39 -6.02
C SER A 19 12.02 1.90 -4.64
N PRO A 20 11.17 2.64 -3.93
CA PRO A 20 11.53 3.27 -2.65
C PRO A 20 12.08 2.21 -1.68
N PRO A 21 13.32 2.38 -1.16
CA PRO A 21 13.95 1.38 -0.31
C PRO A 21 13.33 1.34 1.09
N GLU A 22 12.85 2.49 1.58
CA GLU A 22 12.21 2.65 2.88
C GLU A 22 10.93 3.48 2.70
N LEU A 23 9.78 2.93 3.10
CA LEU A 23 8.55 3.69 3.24
C LEU A 23 8.12 3.69 4.70
N ILE A 24 7.78 4.87 5.21
CA ILE A 24 7.27 5.03 6.56
C ILE A 24 5.81 4.55 6.54
N PRO A 25 5.42 3.63 7.45
CA PRO A 25 4.09 3.07 7.44
C PRO A 25 2.98 4.14 7.58
N LYS A 26 3.22 5.19 8.38
CA LYS A 26 2.29 6.32 8.52
C LYS A 26 1.95 6.99 7.20
N ASP A 27 2.96 7.32 6.42
CA ASP A 27 2.79 7.96 5.12
C ASP A 27 2.02 7.04 4.15
N VAL A 28 2.31 5.73 4.20
CA VAL A 28 1.60 4.74 3.40
C VAL A 28 0.13 4.64 3.78
N TRP A 29 -0.21 4.61 5.07
CA TRP A 29 -1.60 4.58 5.51
C TRP A 29 -2.33 5.87 5.13
N ASP A 30 -1.71 7.03 5.32
CA ASP A 30 -2.28 8.33 4.95
C ASP A 30 -2.61 8.40 3.44
N VAL A 31 -1.74 7.86 2.59
CA VAL A 31 -1.98 7.75 1.14
C VAL A 31 -3.11 6.78 0.84
N LEU A 32 -3.09 5.58 1.41
CA LEU A 32 -4.12 4.57 1.17
C LEU A 32 -5.52 5.06 1.59
N GLU A 33 -5.64 5.67 2.77
CA GLU A 33 -6.88 6.29 3.24
C GLU A 33 -7.32 7.45 2.34
N GLY A 34 -6.37 8.29 1.91
CA GLY A 34 -6.64 9.39 0.97
C GLY A 34 -7.17 8.91 -0.39
N LEU A 35 -6.77 7.71 -0.81
CA LEU A 35 -7.25 7.04 -2.03
C LEU A 35 -8.50 6.19 -1.80
N GLY A 36 -9.04 6.14 -0.58
CA GLY A 36 -10.27 5.42 -0.24
C GLY A 36 -10.09 3.93 0.03
N PHE A 37 -8.86 3.44 0.20
CA PHE A 37 -8.62 2.08 0.68
C PHE A 37 -9.10 1.96 2.14
N LYS A 38 -9.65 0.80 2.49
CA LYS A 38 -10.15 0.52 3.83
C LYS A 38 -9.20 -0.40 4.58
N SER A 39 -8.98 -0.11 5.87
CA SER A 39 -8.20 -0.97 6.75
C SER A 39 -9.04 -2.14 7.23
N GLU A 40 -8.65 -3.36 6.86
CA GLU A 40 -9.29 -4.63 7.27
C GLU A 40 -8.63 -5.22 8.55
N GLY A 41 -7.97 -4.36 9.31
CA GLY A 41 -7.27 -4.70 10.54
C GLY A 41 -5.88 -5.33 10.32
N LYS A 42 -5.34 -5.87 11.42
CA LYS A 42 -3.99 -6.44 11.49
C LYS A 42 -4.07 -7.92 11.79
N ASN A 43 -3.12 -8.70 11.28
CA ASN A 43 -3.02 -10.11 11.64
C ASN A 43 -2.44 -10.29 13.06
N SER A 44 -2.63 -11.44 13.68
CA SER A 44 -2.33 -11.73 15.10
C SER A 44 -0.88 -11.51 15.56
N LYS A 45 0.08 -11.40 14.63
CA LYS A 45 1.48 -11.04 14.92
C LYS A 45 1.75 -9.52 14.92
N HIS A 46 0.71 -8.68 14.76
CA HIS A 46 0.73 -7.21 14.77
C HIS A 46 1.64 -6.50 13.77
N THR A 47 2.31 -7.22 12.86
CA THR A 47 3.24 -6.63 11.87
C THR A 47 2.65 -6.52 10.47
N THR A 48 1.59 -7.27 10.16
CA THR A 48 0.94 -7.25 8.84
C THR A 48 -0.42 -6.57 8.90
N PHE A 49 -0.60 -5.57 8.05
CA PHE A 49 -1.79 -4.75 7.90
C PHE A 49 -2.48 -5.10 6.59
N ARG A 50 -3.80 -5.23 6.60
CA ARG A 50 -4.58 -5.57 5.41
C ARG A 50 -5.38 -4.36 4.97
N TRP A 51 -5.31 -4.07 3.68
CA TRP A 51 -6.01 -2.96 3.05
C TRP A 51 -6.86 -3.48 1.90
N SER A 52 -8.11 -3.06 1.82
CA SER A 52 -9.03 -3.44 0.75
C SER A 52 -9.38 -2.25 -0.12
N HIS A 53 -9.63 -2.51 -1.41
CA HIS A 53 -10.23 -1.53 -2.30
C HIS A 53 -10.98 -2.24 -3.43
N LYS A 54 -12.11 -1.65 -3.88
CA LYS A 54 -12.95 -2.24 -4.96
C LYS A 54 -12.16 -2.50 -6.25
N HIS A 55 -11.23 -1.60 -6.59
CA HIS A 55 -10.38 -1.72 -7.79
C HIS A 55 -9.39 -2.87 -7.71
N LEU A 56 -9.07 -3.40 -6.53
CA LEU A 56 -8.20 -4.56 -6.41
C LEU A 56 -8.93 -5.88 -6.72
N LEU A 57 -10.28 -5.90 -6.66
CA LEU A 57 -11.08 -7.08 -7.01
C LEU A 57 -10.92 -7.47 -8.48
N THR A 58 -10.55 -6.55 -9.35
CA THR A 58 -10.33 -6.86 -10.78
C THR A 58 -9.05 -7.65 -11.01
N ASN A 59 -8.19 -7.78 -10.00
CA ASN A 59 -6.89 -8.42 -10.10
C ASN A 59 -6.72 -9.48 -8.99
N GLU A 60 -7.76 -10.30 -8.79
CA GLU A 60 -7.83 -11.33 -7.74
C GLU A 60 -6.63 -12.28 -7.66
N PRO A 61 -5.94 -12.66 -8.77
CA PRO A 61 -4.73 -13.49 -8.68
C PRO A 61 -3.62 -12.84 -7.84
N TYR A 62 -3.54 -11.51 -7.81
CA TYR A 62 -2.55 -10.75 -7.04
C TYR A 62 -3.11 -10.23 -5.71
N PHE A 63 -4.40 -9.93 -5.65
CA PHE A 63 -5.09 -9.40 -4.47
C PHE A 63 -6.32 -10.25 -4.14
N LYS A 64 -6.11 -11.31 -3.35
CA LYS A 64 -7.19 -12.21 -2.92
C LYS A 64 -8.32 -11.41 -2.25
N PHE A 65 -9.52 -11.45 -2.82
CA PHE A 65 -10.70 -10.67 -2.39
C PHE A 65 -10.46 -9.15 -2.34
N GLY A 66 -9.61 -8.62 -3.23
CA GLY A 66 -9.32 -7.18 -3.31
C GLY A 66 -8.50 -6.68 -2.12
N ILE A 67 -7.77 -7.56 -1.43
CA ILE A 67 -6.96 -7.23 -0.26
C ILE A 67 -5.48 -7.22 -0.63
N VAL A 68 -4.79 -6.14 -0.25
CA VAL A 68 -3.32 -6.06 -0.20
C VAL A 68 -2.84 -6.17 1.24
N SER A 69 -1.86 -7.05 1.48
CA SER A 69 -1.24 -7.24 2.79
C SER A 69 0.14 -6.58 2.84
N LEU A 70 0.30 -5.60 3.73
CA LEU A 70 1.52 -4.83 3.92
C LEU A 70 2.15 -5.14 5.27
N SER A 71 3.37 -5.64 5.26
CA SER A 71 4.11 -5.99 6.46
C SER A 71 5.12 -4.90 6.82
N VAL A 72 5.19 -4.62 8.11
CA VAL A 72 6.06 -3.62 8.72
C VAL A 72 7.19 -4.33 9.44
N CYS A 73 8.41 -3.81 9.31
CA CYS A 73 9.55 -4.24 10.10
C CYS A 73 9.32 -3.88 11.56
N HIS A 74 9.20 -4.91 12.41
CA HIS A 74 9.03 -4.74 13.85
C HIS A 74 10.14 -5.50 14.56
N GLY A 75 11.09 -4.77 15.13
CA GLY A 75 12.20 -5.32 15.89
C GLY A 75 12.82 -4.25 16.79
N LYS A 76 13.28 -4.64 17.98
CA LYS A 76 13.91 -3.73 18.93
C LYS A 76 15.14 -3.09 18.28
N GLY A 77 15.20 -1.76 18.22
CA GLY A 77 16.29 -1.00 17.58
C GLY A 77 16.25 -0.93 16.05
N LYS A 78 15.22 -1.47 15.39
CA LYS A 78 15.03 -1.34 13.93
C LYS A 78 14.11 -0.17 13.60
N LYS A 79 14.36 0.49 12.47
CA LYS A 79 13.47 1.51 11.91
C LYS A 79 12.08 0.89 11.63
N ASN A 80 11.03 1.62 11.98
CA ASN A 80 9.64 1.25 11.71
C ASN A 80 9.31 1.54 10.24
N ILE A 81 9.63 0.62 9.34
CA ILE A 81 9.49 0.77 7.87
C ILE A 81 8.68 -0.36 7.26
N ILE A 82 8.05 -0.12 6.12
CA ILE A 82 7.42 -1.16 5.30
C ILE A 82 8.50 -2.09 4.74
N LEU A 83 8.30 -3.40 4.83
CA LEU A 83 9.23 -4.39 4.27
C LEU A 83 9.28 -4.30 2.75
N VAL A 84 10.46 -4.51 2.16
CA VAL A 84 10.69 -4.39 0.70
C VAL A 84 9.69 -5.19 -0.14
N ASP A 85 9.36 -6.43 0.26
CA ASP A 85 8.36 -7.23 -0.46
C ASP A 85 6.95 -6.63 -0.37
N SER A 86 6.64 -5.92 0.71
CA SER A 86 5.38 -5.19 0.86
C SER A 86 5.37 -3.89 0.07
N VAL A 87 6.52 -3.24 -0.13
CA VAL A 87 6.65 -2.09 -1.05
C VAL A 87 6.26 -2.51 -2.47
N LYS A 88 6.73 -3.67 -2.95
CA LYS A 88 6.35 -4.20 -4.28
C LYS A 88 4.85 -4.44 -4.40
N LYS A 89 4.23 -5.03 -3.37
CA LYS A 89 2.78 -5.25 -3.31
C LYS A 89 1.99 -3.94 -3.30
N LEU A 90 2.47 -2.95 -2.55
CA LEU A 90 1.90 -1.61 -2.51
C LEU A 90 1.94 -0.96 -3.90
N ILE A 91 3.09 -0.95 -4.57
CA ILE A 91 3.24 -0.37 -5.91
C ILE A 91 2.27 -1.04 -6.90
N ASN A 92 2.18 -2.36 -6.89
CA ASN A 92 1.23 -3.08 -7.74
C ASN A 92 -0.23 -2.71 -7.44
N ALA A 93 -0.59 -2.56 -6.16
CA ALA A 93 -1.94 -2.19 -5.76
C ALA A 93 -2.29 -0.76 -6.22
N LEU A 94 -1.35 0.17 -6.07
CA LEU A 94 -1.52 1.55 -6.52
C LEU A 94 -1.59 1.64 -8.06
N ASN A 95 -0.76 0.89 -8.79
CA ASN A 95 -0.86 0.79 -10.25
C ASN A 95 -2.24 0.28 -10.69
N THR A 96 -2.71 -0.84 -10.12
CA THR A 96 -4.04 -1.39 -10.40
C THR A 96 -5.15 -0.36 -10.08
N TYR A 97 -5.03 0.38 -8.98
CA TYR A 97 -5.96 1.45 -8.64
C TYR A 97 -5.98 2.57 -9.70
N ILE A 98 -4.82 3.09 -10.12
CA ILE A 98 -4.71 4.19 -11.09
C ILE A 98 -5.21 3.74 -12.48
N GLU A 99 -4.88 2.53 -12.91
CA GLU A 99 -5.37 1.97 -14.17
C GLU A 99 -6.90 1.87 -14.21
N ASN A 100 -7.54 1.53 -13.09
CA ASN A 100 -9.00 1.44 -13.01
C ASN A 100 -9.68 2.80 -12.85
N GLU A 101 -9.07 3.80 -12.20
CA GLU A 101 -9.64 5.16 -12.14
C GLU A 101 -9.62 5.87 -13.51
N LYS A 102 -8.75 5.44 -14.43
CA LYS A 102 -8.64 6.00 -15.79
C LYS A 102 -9.59 5.34 -16.81
N LYS A 103 -10.29 4.27 -16.45
CA LYS A 103 -11.28 3.57 -17.28
C LYS A 103 -12.69 4.05 -16.97
#